data_AF-A0A5J4QFS8-F1
#
_entry.id   AF-A0A5J4QFS8-F1
#
_cell.length_a   1.000
_cell.length_b   1.000
_cell.length_c   1.000
_cell.angle_alpha   90.00
_cell.angle_beta   90.00
_cell.angle_gamma   90.00
#
_symmetry.space_group_name_H-M   'P 1'
#
loop_
_entity.id
_entity.type
_entity.pdbx_description
1 polymer ?
#
loop_
_entity_poly.entity_id
_entity_poly.type
_entity_poly.pdbx_seq_one_letter_code
_entity_poly.pdbx_strand_id
1 'polypeptide(L)'
;MKKYFFVIVAGMFSTAMCNASNLKNQSNDAPKSETVSVSMSGQHQSEHAMLSVQGKCGMCKTRIEKTAKAIKGVSSATWDLEKKELHLDFDSKQTNLDAISKAIAKVGHDTEKYKTDQETYDALPGCCKYR
;
A
#
# COMPACT_ATOMS: atom_id res chain seq x y z
N MET A 1 -7.08 -32.64 -32.77
CA MET A 1 -7.57 -33.38 -31.59
C MET A 1 -8.28 -32.39 -30.67
N LYS A 2 -9.60 -32.55 -30.54
CA LYS A 2 -10.54 -32.03 -29.52
C LYS A 2 -10.31 -30.56 -29.07
N LYS A 3 -10.82 -29.54 -29.77
CA LYS A 3 -12.23 -29.08 -29.79
C LYS A 3 -12.90 -29.16 -28.42
N TYR A 4 -12.86 -28.07 -27.65
CA TYR A 4 -13.86 -27.78 -26.62
C TYR A 4 -14.55 -26.46 -26.96
N PHE A 5 -15.65 -26.65 -27.65
CA PHE A 5 -16.79 -25.75 -27.78
C PHE A 5 -17.65 -25.95 -26.52
N PHE A 6 -17.92 -24.89 -25.76
CA PHE A 6 -19.04 -24.77 -24.81
C PHE A 6 -19.27 -23.26 -24.62
N VAL A 7 -20.03 -22.62 -25.49
CA VAL A 7 -21.49 -22.37 -25.40
C VAL A 7 -21.88 -21.62 -24.13
N ILE A 8 -22.00 -20.29 -24.30
CA ILE A 8 -23.12 -19.40 -23.97
C ILE A 8 -23.86 -19.68 -22.65
N VAL A 9 -23.72 -18.75 -21.70
CA VAL A 9 -24.84 -18.35 -20.83
C VAL A 9 -25.01 -16.83 -20.95
N ALA A 10 -26.14 -16.46 -21.53
CA ALA A 10 -26.66 -15.11 -21.56
C ALA A 10 -27.07 -14.69 -20.13
N GLY A 11 -26.63 -13.51 -19.70
CA GLY A 11 -27.05 -12.90 -18.45
C GLY A 11 -27.13 -11.39 -18.65
N MET A 12 -28.35 -10.93 -18.95
CA MET A 12 -28.75 -9.52 -18.93
C MET A 12 -28.24 -8.85 -17.64
N PHE A 13 -27.27 -7.95 -17.77
CA PHE A 13 -27.00 -6.97 -16.72
C PHE A 13 -27.65 -5.66 -17.13
N SER A 14 -28.76 -5.39 -16.47
CA SER A 14 -29.61 -4.22 -16.61
C SER A 14 -28.81 -2.91 -16.54
N THR A 15 -29.06 -2.06 -17.53
CA THR A 15 -28.65 -0.66 -17.54
C THR A 15 -29.35 0.09 -16.40
N ALA A 16 -28.60 0.46 -15.37
CA ALA A 16 -29.00 1.52 -14.45
C ALA A 16 -28.29 2.81 -14.87
N MET A 17 -29.03 3.69 -15.53
CA MET A 17 -28.64 5.09 -15.73
C MET A 17 -28.80 5.81 -14.40
N CYS A 18 -27.69 6.19 -13.76
CA CYS A 18 -27.72 7.14 -12.66
C CYS A 18 -27.69 8.57 -13.23
N ASN A 19 -28.81 9.28 -13.09
CA ASN A 19 -28.98 10.70 -13.37
C ASN A 19 -29.15 11.43 -12.02
N ALA A 20 -28.25 12.34 -11.66
CA ALA A 20 -28.51 13.36 -10.64
C ALA A 20 -27.42 14.45 -10.62
N SER A 21 -27.84 15.65 -11.02
CA SER A 21 -27.73 16.89 -10.22
C SER A 21 -26.36 17.46 -9.84
N ASN A 22 -25.89 18.37 -10.68
CA ASN A 22 -25.60 19.79 -10.40
C ASN A 22 -25.56 20.31 -8.93
N LEU A 23 -24.48 21.08 -8.67
CA LEU A 23 -24.35 22.31 -7.85
C LEU A 23 -24.00 22.25 -6.35
N LYS A 24 -22.82 22.85 -6.08
CA LYS A 24 -22.44 23.73 -4.95
C LYS A 24 -22.38 23.11 -3.54
N ASN A 25 -21.66 23.64 -2.57
CA ASN A 25 -20.56 24.58 -2.42
C ASN A 25 -20.48 24.81 -0.90
N GLN A 26 -19.28 24.82 -0.36
CA GLN A 26 -18.85 25.50 0.87
C GLN A 26 -19.50 25.22 2.24
N SER A 27 -18.55 25.05 3.18
CA SER A 27 -18.44 25.67 4.51
C SER A 27 -19.28 25.15 5.68
N ASN A 28 -18.52 24.54 6.59
CA ASN A 28 -18.34 24.90 8.01
C ASN A 28 -19.47 24.66 9.04
N ASP A 29 -18.93 24.34 10.22
CA ASP A 29 -19.46 24.50 11.58
C ASP A 29 -20.26 23.35 12.21
N ALA A 30 -19.61 22.80 13.25
CA ALA A 30 -20.16 22.06 14.39
C ALA A 30 -21.22 22.92 15.14
N PRO A 31 -22.07 22.42 16.08
CA PRO A 31 -21.71 21.47 17.15
C PRO A 31 -22.80 20.52 17.74
N LYS A 32 -22.30 19.51 18.48
CA LYS A 32 -22.79 18.90 19.75
C LYS A 32 -24.14 18.14 19.82
N SER A 33 -24.00 16.79 19.84
CA SER A 33 -24.57 15.80 20.78
C SER A 33 -26.08 15.77 21.08
N GLU A 34 -26.73 14.67 20.70
CA GLU A 34 -27.37 13.73 21.65
C GLU A 34 -27.67 12.36 20.99
N THR A 35 -27.85 11.37 21.85
CA THR A 35 -27.60 9.94 21.71
C THR A 35 -28.59 9.16 20.82
N VAL A 36 -28.07 8.34 19.90
CA VAL A 36 -28.76 7.11 19.44
C VAL A 36 -27.75 5.97 19.30
N SER A 37 -28.03 4.91 20.04
CA SER A 37 -27.34 3.63 20.09
C SER A 37 -27.62 2.76 18.86
N VAL A 38 -26.62 2.50 18.03
CA VAL A 38 -26.45 1.28 17.22
C VAL A 38 -24.96 1.01 16.95
N SER A 39 -24.49 -0.14 17.45
CA SER A 39 -23.62 -1.18 16.86
C SER A 39 -22.46 -0.87 15.90
N MET A 40 -21.33 -1.54 16.18
CA MET A 40 -20.16 -1.86 15.33
C MET A 40 -19.11 -0.75 15.11
N SER A 41 -18.34 -0.43 16.15
CA SER A 41 -17.02 0.20 15.98
C SER A 41 -16.04 -0.81 15.36
N GLY A 42 -16.02 -0.87 14.03
CA GLY A 42 -14.89 -1.40 13.29
C GLY A 42 -13.65 -0.55 13.59
N GLN A 43 -12.91 -0.88 14.65
CA GLN A 43 -11.68 -0.18 15.00
C GLN A 43 -10.62 -0.46 13.95
N HIS A 44 -10.41 0.48 13.03
CA HIS A 44 -9.25 0.51 12.13
C HIS A 44 -8.01 0.87 12.96
N GLN A 45 -7.13 -0.11 13.19
CA GLN A 45 -5.90 0.07 13.99
C GLN A 45 -4.78 0.59 13.11
N SER A 46 -4.92 1.86 12.68
CA SER A 46 -3.87 2.53 11.91
C SER A 46 -2.71 2.88 12.84
N GLU A 47 -1.50 2.51 12.44
CA GLU A 47 -0.24 2.81 13.12
C GLU A 47 0.70 3.55 12.17
N HIS A 48 1.47 4.47 12.73
CA HIS A 48 2.59 5.12 12.05
C HIS A 48 3.90 4.50 12.52
N ALA A 49 4.82 4.23 11.59
CA ALA A 49 6.14 3.75 11.94
C ALA A 49 7.21 4.21 10.94
N MET A 50 8.45 4.19 11.42
CA MET A 50 9.65 4.52 10.65
C MET A 50 10.51 3.26 10.57
N LEU A 51 11.06 3.00 9.39
CA LEU A 51 11.91 1.84 9.12
C LEU A 51 13.16 2.30 8.37
N SER A 52 14.34 1.98 8.90
CA SER A 52 15.59 2.21 8.15
C SER A 52 15.65 1.27 6.95
N VAL A 53 15.81 1.83 5.74
CA VAL A 53 15.88 1.09 4.48
C VAL A 53 17.01 1.64 3.60
N GLN A 54 17.95 0.79 3.20
CA GLN A 54 19.09 1.19 2.41
C GLN A 54 18.72 1.42 0.93
N GLY A 55 19.22 2.53 0.40
CA GLY A 55 19.05 2.95 -0.99
C GLY A 55 19.98 4.11 -1.30
N LYS A 56 20.09 4.47 -2.59
CA LYS A 56 21.05 5.49 -3.06
C LYS A 56 20.48 6.51 -4.03
N CYS A 57 19.40 6.19 -4.75
CA CYS A 57 18.87 7.07 -5.80
C CYS A 57 17.34 7.08 -5.85
N GLY A 58 16.78 7.97 -6.67
CA GLY A 58 15.33 8.08 -6.86
C GLY A 58 14.66 6.79 -7.35
N MET A 59 15.37 5.93 -8.10
CA MET A 59 14.84 4.62 -8.48
C MET A 59 14.71 3.67 -7.28
N CYS A 60 15.62 3.75 -6.29
CA CYS A 60 15.47 3.04 -5.03
C CYS A 60 14.21 3.51 -4.32
N LYS A 61 14.00 4.84 -4.23
CA LYS A 61 12.80 5.44 -3.63
C LYS A 61 11.53 4.84 -4.22
N THR A 62 11.40 4.88 -5.54
CA THR A 62 10.22 4.34 -6.23
C THR A 62 10.02 2.85 -5.95
N ARG A 63 11.09 2.04 -5.99
CA ARG A 63 10.99 0.59 -5.72
C ARG A 63 10.56 0.31 -4.28
N ILE A 64 11.18 0.96 -3.31
CA ILE A 64 10.89 0.78 -1.87
C ILE A 64 9.43 1.17 -1.59
N GLU A 65 9.01 2.37 -2.00
CA GLU A 65 7.65 2.86 -1.74
C GLU A 65 6.59 2.01 -2.45
N LYS A 66 6.83 1.62 -3.70
CA LYS A 66 5.90 0.77 -4.46
C LYS A 66 5.74 -0.60 -3.80
N THR A 67 6.84 -1.18 -3.30
CA THR A 67 6.82 -2.48 -2.63
C THR A 67 6.04 -2.40 -1.33
N ALA A 68 6.26 -1.36 -0.51
CA ALA A 68 5.51 -1.16 0.73
C ALA A 68 4.01 -0.94 0.46
N LYS A 69 3.66 -0.04 -0.47
CA LYS A 69 2.25 0.25 -0.82
C LYS A 69 1.51 -0.93 -1.44
N ALA A 70 2.21 -1.90 -2.01
CA ALA A 70 1.58 -3.12 -2.55
C ALA A 70 1.14 -4.10 -1.45
N ILE A 71 1.58 -3.92 -0.21
CA ILE A 71 1.21 -4.78 0.91
C ILE A 71 -0.16 -4.36 1.42
N LYS A 72 -1.08 -5.33 1.48
CA LYS A 72 -2.43 -5.11 2.03
C LYS A 72 -2.32 -4.56 3.46
N GLY A 73 -3.07 -3.50 3.74
CA GLY A 73 -3.05 -2.81 5.03
C GLY A 73 -2.12 -1.61 5.08
N VAL A 74 -1.19 -1.43 4.12
CA VAL A 74 -0.40 -0.19 4.04
C VAL A 74 -1.22 0.89 3.36
N SER A 75 -1.44 2.01 4.04
CA SER A 75 -2.17 3.17 3.51
C SER A 75 -1.24 4.24 2.95
N SER A 76 -0.04 4.40 3.54
CA SER A 76 0.96 5.35 3.07
C SER A 76 2.38 4.76 3.17
N ALA A 77 3.25 5.17 2.24
CA ALA A 77 4.67 4.85 2.28
C ALA A 77 5.47 5.96 1.58
N THR A 78 6.38 6.59 2.30
CA THR A 78 7.26 7.65 1.77
C THR A 78 8.68 7.40 2.24
N TRP A 79 9.61 7.24 1.31
CA TRP A 79 11.01 7.02 1.61
C TRP A 79 11.81 8.32 1.44
N ASP A 80 12.55 8.66 2.48
CA ASP A 80 13.49 9.77 2.52
C ASP A 80 14.88 9.29 2.07
N LEU A 81 15.41 9.91 1.02
CA LEU A 81 16.69 9.54 0.43
C LEU A 81 17.88 9.95 1.29
N GLU A 82 17.78 11.10 1.98
CA GLU A 82 18.88 11.62 2.80
C GLU A 82 18.99 10.86 4.11
N LYS A 83 17.85 10.55 4.73
CA LYS A 83 17.79 9.78 5.98
C LYS A 83 17.84 8.28 5.78
N LYS A 84 17.59 7.81 4.54
CA LYS A 84 17.43 6.38 4.21
C LYS A 84 16.36 5.71 5.07
N GLU A 85 15.24 6.38 5.19
CA GLU A 85 14.17 6.01 6.14
C GLU A 85 12.82 5.98 5.44
N LEU A 86 12.06 4.92 5.67
CA LEU A 86 10.72 4.73 5.16
C LEU A 86 9.71 5.07 6.25
N HIS A 87 8.90 6.10 5.99
CA HIS A 87 7.73 6.43 6.80
C HIS A 87 6.51 5.67 6.27
N LEU A 88 5.79 5.03 7.18
CA LEU A 88 4.67 4.14 6.87
C LEU A 88 3.46 4.49 7.72
N ASP A 89 2.28 4.48 7.10
CA ASP A 89 1.02 4.33 7.78
C ASP A 89 0.40 3.00 7.37
N PHE A 90 0.01 2.16 8.33
CA PHE A 90 -0.54 0.83 8.05
C PHE A 90 -1.52 0.36 9.12
N ASP A 91 -2.41 -0.56 8.76
CA ASP A 91 -3.30 -1.25 9.69
C ASP A 91 -2.58 -2.45 10.32
N SER A 92 -2.33 -2.39 11.62
CA SER A 92 -1.59 -3.42 12.35
C SER A 92 -2.33 -4.75 12.51
N LYS A 93 -3.64 -4.78 12.22
CA LYS A 93 -4.39 -6.04 12.09
C LYS A 93 -4.13 -6.76 10.77
N GLN A 94 -3.70 -6.03 9.74
CA GLN A 94 -3.54 -6.56 8.38
C GLN A 94 -2.08 -6.83 8.02
N THR A 95 -1.14 -6.06 8.57
CA THR A 95 0.30 -6.22 8.33
C THR A 95 1.11 -5.73 9.53
N ASN A 96 2.42 -5.87 9.47
CA ASN A 96 3.34 -5.36 10.49
C ASN A 96 4.70 -5.03 9.87
N LEU A 97 5.55 -4.36 10.65
CA LEU A 97 6.90 -3.96 10.22
C LEU A 97 7.76 -5.15 9.78
N ASP A 98 7.56 -6.34 10.35
CA ASP A 98 8.33 -7.54 9.99
C ASP A 98 8.02 -7.99 8.55
N ALA A 99 6.73 -8.09 8.21
CA ALA A 99 6.26 -8.43 6.88
C ALA A 99 6.70 -7.40 5.84
N ILE A 100 6.59 -6.10 6.17
CA ILE A 100 7.02 -5.00 5.30
C ILE A 100 8.54 -5.05 5.08
N SER A 101 9.32 -5.25 6.14
CA SER A 101 10.78 -5.32 6.05
C SER A 101 11.25 -6.50 5.19
N LYS A 102 10.63 -7.67 5.34
CA LYS A 102 10.89 -8.85 4.50
C LYS A 102 10.58 -8.59 3.03
N ALA A 103 9.46 -7.94 2.74
CA ALA A 103 9.07 -7.64 1.36
C ALA A 103 10.06 -6.69 0.68
N ILE A 104 10.55 -5.69 1.42
CA ILE A 104 11.56 -4.74 0.94
C ILE A 104 12.92 -5.43 0.70
N ALA A 105 13.34 -6.31 1.61
CA ALA A 105 14.55 -7.11 1.43
C ALA A 105 14.48 -7.99 0.18
N LYS A 106 13.32 -8.60 -0.11
CA LYS A 106 13.10 -9.43 -1.30
C LYS A 106 13.20 -8.68 -2.63
N VAL A 107 13.17 -7.35 -2.62
CA VAL A 107 13.35 -6.53 -3.84
C VAL A 107 14.72 -5.85 -3.89
N GLY A 108 15.67 -6.29 -3.06
CA GLY A 108 17.07 -5.87 -3.11
C GLY A 108 17.44 -4.77 -2.12
N HIS A 109 16.59 -4.42 -1.17
CA HIS A 109 16.85 -3.31 -0.25
C HIS A 109 16.95 -3.79 1.19
N ASP A 110 18.11 -3.57 1.81
CA ASP A 110 18.28 -3.88 3.22
C ASP A 110 17.39 -3.04 4.09
N THR A 111 16.92 -3.65 5.14
CA THR A 111 16.19 -3.01 6.21
C THR A 111 16.94 -3.22 7.53
N GLU A 112 16.53 -2.54 8.60
CA GLU A 112 17.11 -2.77 9.93
C GLU A 112 17.00 -4.24 10.38
N LYS A 113 15.96 -4.96 9.94
CA LYS A 113 15.64 -6.33 10.37
C LYS A 113 16.14 -7.41 9.42
N TYR A 114 16.12 -7.12 8.12
CA TYR A 114 16.39 -8.09 7.07
C TYR A 114 17.33 -7.54 6.03
N LYS A 115 18.36 -8.31 5.72
CA LYS A 115 19.23 -8.06 4.58
C LYS A 115 18.71 -8.76 3.33
N THR A 116 18.85 -8.12 2.18
CA THR A 116 18.70 -8.81 0.89
C THR A 116 19.84 -9.81 0.71
N ASP A 117 19.52 -10.94 0.09
CA ASP A 117 20.53 -11.88 -0.39
C ASP A 117 21.36 -11.26 -1.52
N GLN A 118 22.53 -11.85 -1.76
CA GLN A 118 23.51 -11.33 -2.70
C GLN A 118 23.03 -11.40 -4.16
N GLU A 119 22.31 -12.46 -4.52
CA GLU A 119 21.79 -12.66 -5.89
C GLU A 119 20.77 -11.56 -6.24
N THR A 120 19.80 -11.33 -5.37
CA THR A 120 18.79 -10.28 -5.53
C THR A 120 19.43 -8.89 -5.58
N TYR A 121 20.43 -8.64 -4.73
CA TYR A 121 21.17 -7.38 -4.73
C TYR A 121 21.96 -7.18 -6.02
N ASP A 122 22.59 -8.22 -6.54
CA ASP A 122 23.39 -8.14 -7.74
C ASP A 122 22.58 -7.95 -9.02
N ALA A 123 21.33 -8.41 -9.01
CA ALA A 123 20.35 -8.18 -10.06
C ALA A 123 19.83 -6.72 -10.11
N LEU A 124 20.16 -5.87 -9.12
CA LEU A 124 19.73 -4.48 -9.14
C LEU A 124 20.46 -3.66 -10.23
N PRO A 125 19.78 -2.65 -10.81
CA PRO A 125 20.44 -1.68 -11.68
C PRO A 125 21.63 -1.02 -10.98
N GLY A 126 22.66 -0.63 -11.73
CA GLY A 126 23.92 -0.13 -11.15
C GLY A 126 23.75 1.04 -10.17
N CYS A 127 22.83 1.97 -10.42
CA CYS A 127 22.54 3.09 -9.51
C CYS A 127 21.88 2.68 -8.18
N CYS A 128 21.29 1.47 -8.14
CA CYS A 128 20.62 0.92 -6.97
C CYS A 128 21.56 0.06 -6.10
N LYS A 129 22.81 -0.18 -6.55
CA LYS A 129 23.84 -0.81 -5.72
C LYS A 129 24.42 0.24 -4.76
N TYR A 130 24.07 0.11 -3.49
CA TYR A 130 24.39 1.07 -2.41
C TYR A 130 25.47 0.57 -1.43
N ARG A 131 25.74 -0.73 -1.41
CA ARG A 131 26.88 -1.39 -0.77
C ARG A 131 28.07 -1.41 -1.72
#